data_AF-Q222H7-F1
#
_entry.id   AF-Q222H7-F1
#
_cell.length_a   1.000
_cell.length_b   1.000
_cell.length_c   1.000
_cell.angle_alpha   90.00
_cell.angle_beta   90.00
_cell.angle_gamma   90.00
#
_symmetry.space_group_name_H-M   'P 1'
#
loop_
_entity.id
_entity.type
_entity.pdbx_description
1 polymer ?
#
loop_
_entity_poly.entity_id
_entity_poly.type
_entity_poly.pdbx_seq_one_letter_code
_entity_poly.pdbx_strand_id
1 'polypeptide(L)'
;MKEPIVMKLNTLALVTLSAACMALPASANEASPTGLWKNIDDATGKPRGMIRITESNGTLQGKIEKLFPAPNEDLNPTCKKCEGTLKDAPVIGLTILSGMSKEGDQYAGGQILDPDNGKTYRSQLRLIEDGKKLEVRGYIGVPLLGRSQTWVRQE
;
A
#
# COMPACT_ATOMS: atom_id res chain seq x y z
N MET A 1 -62.06 48.79 -52.30
CA MET A 1 -60.57 48.68 -52.32
C MET A 1 -60.08 48.66 -50.88
N LYS A 2 -59.22 47.67 -50.57
CA LYS A 2 -58.37 47.48 -49.38
C LYS A 2 -59.03 46.81 -48.15
N GLU A 3 -58.73 45.52 -48.00
CA GLU A 3 -58.83 44.75 -46.76
C GLU A 3 -57.69 45.13 -45.77
N PRO A 4 -57.87 44.92 -44.46
CA PRO A 4 -56.82 45.18 -43.47
C PRO A 4 -55.83 44.00 -43.38
N ILE A 5 -54.54 44.31 -43.45
CA ILE A 5 -53.46 43.34 -43.23
C ILE A 5 -53.34 43.09 -41.72
N VAL A 6 -53.67 41.88 -41.28
CA VAL A 6 -53.39 41.38 -39.93
C VAL A 6 -51.93 40.91 -39.89
N MET A 7 -51.06 41.63 -39.18
CA MET A 7 -49.71 41.17 -38.86
C MET A 7 -49.78 40.02 -37.85
N LYS A 8 -49.39 38.82 -38.27
CA LYS A 8 -49.16 37.67 -37.37
C LYS A 8 -47.82 37.87 -36.65
N LEU A 9 -47.88 37.93 -35.32
CA LEU A 9 -46.72 37.96 -34.44
C LEU A 9 -46.13 36.54 -34.36
N ASN A 10 -44.97 36.30 -34.97
CA ASN A 10 -44.25 35.05 -34.81
C ASN A 10 -43.51 35.07 -33.47
N THR A 11 -44.06 34.39 -32.48
CA THR A 11 -43.38 34.12 -31.21
C THR A 11 -42.22 33.15 -31.46
N LEU A 12 -41.00 33.68 -31.57
CA LEU A 12 -39.79 32.86 -31.54
C LEU A 12 -39.61 32.34 -30.10
N ALA A 13 -40.00 31.09 -29.86
CA ALA A 13 -39.72 30.41 -28.61
C ALA A 13 -38.22 30.10 -28.52
N LEU A 14 -37.49 30.90 -27.74
CA LEU A 14 -36.09 30.67 -27.44
C LEU A 14 -36.00 29.54 -26.39
N VAL A 15 -35.81 28.31 -26.84
CA VAL A 15 -35.55 27.16 -25.96
C VAL A 15 -34.09 27.24 -25.51
N THR A 16 -33.85 27.85 -24.35
CA THR A 16 -32.54 27.80 -23.68
C THR A 16 -32.32 26.39 -23.14
N LEU A 17 -31.48 25.61 -23.83
CA LEU A 17 -31.04 24.29 -23.39
C LEU A 17 -29.98 24.46 -22.29
N SER A 18 -30.43 24.54 -21.03
CA SER A 18 -29.52 24.53 -19.87
C SER A 18 -28.85 23.16 -19.74
N ALA A 19 -27.63 23.04 -20.23
CA ALA A 19 -26.77 21.88 -20.01
C ALA A 19 -26.35 21.83 -18.53
N ALA A 20 -27.10 21.10 -17.72
CA ALA A 20 -26.70 20.78 -16.36
C ALA A 20 -25.52 19.79 -16.41
N CYS A 21 -24.30 20.30 -16.27
CA CYS A 21 -23.11 19.49 -15.98
C CYS A 21 -23.30 18.79 -14.63
N MET A 22 -23.82 17.57 -14.64
CA MET A 22 -23.78 16.68 -13.48
C MET A 22 -22.32 16.26 -13.28
N ALA A 23 -21.63 16.93 -12.35
CA ALA A 23 -20.33 16.49 -11.89
C ALA A 23 -20.50 15.15 -11.16
N LEU A 24 -20.03 14.07 -11.79
CA LEU A 24 -19.96 12.76 -11.14
C LEU A 24 -18.98 12.85 -9.96
N PRO A 25 -19.30 12.28 -8.78
CA PRO A 25 -18.33 12.18 -7.70
C PRO A 25 -17.16 11.31 -8.17
N ALA A 26 -15.97 11.90 -8.24
CA ALA A 26 -14.74 11.16 -8.42
C ALA A 26 -14.42 10.45 -7.10
N SER A 27 -14.73 9.16 -7.01
CA SER A 27 -14.22 8.32 -5.93
C SER A 27 -12.71 8.20 -6.10
N ALA A 28 -11.95 8.96 -5.31
CA ALA A 28 -10.52 8.70 -5.14
C ALA A 28 -10.38 7.34 -4.45
N ASN A 29 -9.97 6.32 -5.21
CA ASN A 29 -9.61 5.04 -4.63
C ASN A 29 -8.37 5.30 -3.76
N GLU A 30 -8.54 5.36 -2.43
CA GLU A 30 -7.39 5.52 -1.54
C GLU A 30 -6.43 4.36 -1.77
N ALA A 31 -5.20 4.68 -2.16
CA ALA A 31 -4.19 3.67 -2.40
C ALA A 31 -3.95 2.88 -1.10
N SER A 32 -4.06 1.55 -1.19
CA SER A 32 -3.85 0.63 -0.07
C SER A 32 -2.46 -0.04 -0.16
N PRO A 33 -1.80 -0.34 0.99
CA PRO A 33 -0.60 -1.15 1.01
C PRO A 33 -0.86 -2.63 0.72
N THR A 34 -2.11 -3.07 0.63
CA THR A 34 -2.40 -4.45 0.19
C THR A 34 -1.75 -4.69 -1.17
N GLY A 35 -1.13 -5.87 -1.30
CA GLY A 35 -0.48 -6.26 -2.54
C GLY A 35 0.86 -6.97 -2.39
N LEU A 36 1.53 -7.19 -3.54
CA LEU A 36 2.87 -7.77 -3.60
C LEU A 36 3.94 -6.70 -3.57
N TRP A 37 4.93 -6.92 -2.72
CA TRP A 37 6.03 -6.00 -2.53
C TRP A 37 7.36 -6.73 -2.60
N LYS A 38 8.31 -6.16 -3.34
CA LYS A 38 9.69 -6.62 -3.34
C LYS A 38 10.49 -5.75 -2.39
N ASN A 39 11.03 -6.31 -1.32
CA ASN A 39 11.90 -5.55 -0.43
C ASN A 39 13.32 -5.47 -0.99
N ILE A 40 13.93 -4.30 -0.82
CA ILE A 40 15.29 -4.01 -1.24
C ILE A 40 16.14 -3.87 0.01
N ASP A 41 17.25 -4.59 0.05
CA ASP A 41 18.26 -4.44 1.09
C ASP A 41 18.91 -3.06 0.97
N ASP A 42 18.88 -2.29 2.05
CA ASP A 42 19.37 -0.91 2.07
C ASP A 42 20.90 -0.81 2.05
N ALA A 43 21.61 -1.87 2.46
CA ALA A 43 23.06 -1.93 2.43
C ALA A 43 23.64 -2.34 1.07
N THR A 44 22.97 -3.25 0.36
CA THR A 44 23.47 -3.86 -0.89
C THR A 44 22.70 -3.43 -2.13
N GLY A 45 21.50 -2.85 -1.98
CA GLY A 45 20.60 -2.48 -3.08
C GLY A 45 19.97 -3.68 -3.80
N LYS A 46 20.15 -4.90 -3.28
CA LYS A 46 19.65 -6.13 -3.90
C LYS A 46 18.27 -6.51 -3.35
N PRO A 47 17.41 -7.14 -4.17
CA PRO A 47 16.15 -7.69 -3.67
C PRO A 47 16.42 -8.82 -2.67
N ARG A 48 15.62 -8.90 -1.60
CA ARG A 48 15.74 -9.97 -0.58
C ARG A 48 14.57 -10.95 -0.60
N GLY A 49 13.37 -10.47 -0.89
CA GLY A 49 12.18 -11.30 -0.99
C GLY A 49 10.96 -10.59 -1.59
N MET A 50 9.89 -11.37 -1.72
CA MET A 50 8.54 -10.90 -2.06
C MET A 50 7.65 -11.07 -0.85
N ILE A 51 7.01 -9.98 -0.43
CA ILE A 51 6.14 -9.90 0.74
C ILE A 51 4.73 -9.59 0.25
N ARG A 52 3.79 -10.45 0.61
CA ARG A 52 2.36 -10.28 0.39
C ARG A 52 1.74 -9.59 1.57
N ILE A 53 1.23 -8.39 1.36
CA ILE A 53 0.44 -7.66 2.36
C ILE A 53 -1.05 -7.94 2.11
N THR A 54 -1.73 -8.40 3.14
CA THR A 54 -3.19 -8.63 3.16
C THR A 54 -3.82 -7.88 4.32
N GLU A 55 -5.08 -7.50 4.15
CA GLU A 55 -5.89 -6.87 5.20
C GLU A 55 -6.95 -7.84 5.71
N SER A 56 -7.14 -7.88 7.03
CA SER A 56 -8.27 -8.53 7.68
C SER A 56 -8.71 -7.71 8.87
N ASN A 57 -10.01 -7.43 8.98
CA ASN A 57 -10.60 -6.66 10.08
C ASN A 57 -9.89 -5.31 10.32
N GLY A 58 -9.55 -4.58 9.24
CA GLY A 58 -8.90 -3.26 9.31
C GLY A 58 -7.43 -3.29 9.77
N THR A 59 -6.82 -4.47 9.80
CA THR A 59 -5.43 -4.67 10.21
C THR A 59 -4.66 -5.35 9.08
N LEU A 60 -3.50 -4.79 8.72
CA LEU A 60 -2.60 -5.40 7.75
C LEU A 60 -1.65 -6.40 8.40
N GLN A 61 -1.38 -7.45 7.65
CA GLN A 61 -0.32 -8.41 7.90
C GLN A 61 0.49 -8.64 6.62
N GLY A 62 1.76 -8.99 6.74
CA GLY A 62 2.66 -9.22 5.62
C GLY A 62 3.38 -10.56 5.75
N LYS A 63 3.26 -11.41 4.74
CA LYS A 63 3.85 -12.76 4.70
C LYS A 63 4.91 -12.86 3.61
N ILE A 64 6.03 -13.51 3.90
CA ILE A 64 7.06 -13.80 2.90
C ILE A 64 6.56 -14.90 1.95
N GLU A 65 6.48 -14.61 0.65
CA GLU A 65 6.12 -15.57 -0.39
C GLU A 65 7.32 -16.12 -1.15
N LYS A 66 8.42 -15.34 -1.23
CA LYS A 66 9.63 -15.72 -1.97
C LYS A 66 10.87 -15.04 -1.38
N LEU A 67 12.02 -15.70 -1.53
CA LEU A 67 13.33 -15.14 -1.23
C LEU A 67 14.19 -15.02 -2.50
N PHE A 68 15.15 -14.10 -2.46
CA PHE A 68 16.19 -13.92 -3.48
C PHE A 68 17.58 -14.12 -2.82
N PRO A 69 17.93 -15.37 -2.47
CA PRO A 69 19.20 -15.68 -1.83
C PRO A 69 20.39 -15.41 -2.75
N ALA A 70 21.54 -15.09 -2.16
CA ALA A 70 22.81 -15.07 -2.89
C ALA A 70 23.22 -16.52 -3.30
N PRO A 71 24.13 -16.71 -4.29
CA PRO A 71 24.48 -18.04 -4.80
C PRO A 71 24.94 -19.07 -3.75
N ASN A 72 25.42 -18.62 -2.60
CA ASN A 72 25.92 -19.46 -1.51
C ASN A 72 25.03 -19.42 -0.26
N GLU A 73 23.80 -18.91 -0.38
CA GLU A 73 22.81 -18.89 0.70
C GLU A 73 21.77 -20.01 0.50
N ASP A 74 21.16 -20.44 1.61
CA ASP A 74 20.04 -21.38 1.59
C ASP A 74 18.85 -20.79 0.81
N LEU A 75 18.19 -21.61 -0.01
CA LEU A 75 17.02 -21.20 -0.78
C LEU A 75 15.81 -20.88 0.11
N ASN A 76 15.71 -21.54 1.27
CA ASN A 76 14.67 -21.29 2.25
C ASN A 76 15.20 -21.59 3.66
N PRO A 77 16.02 -20.70 4.23
CA PRO A 77 16.55 -20.89 5.57
C PRO A 77 15.42 -20.92 6.60
N THR A 78 15.73 -21.45 7.78
CA THR A 78 14.86 -21.34 8.95
C THR A 78 15.24 -20.14 9.81
N CYS A 79 14.27 -19.55 10.53
CA CYS A 79 14.56 -18.47 11.47
C CYS A 79 15.16 -18.99 12.78
N LYS A 80 16.45 -19.32 12.76
CA LYS A 80 17.17 -19.90 13.92
C LYS A 80 17.21 -19.00 15.16
N LYS A 81 17.14 -17.67 14.94
CA LYS A 81 17.21 -16.65 16.00
C LYS A 81 15.82 -16.21 16.48
N CYS A 82 14.75 -16.62 15.81
CA CYS A 82 13.40 -16.37 16.28
C CYS A 82 13.12 -17.14 17.57
N GLU A 83 12.13 -16.67 18.32
CA GLU A 83 11.69 -17.27 19.58
C GLU A 83 10.31 -17.93 19.44
N GLY A 84 9.96 -18.76 20.42
CA GLY A 84 8.65 -19.41 20.50
C GLY A 84 8.34 -20.28 19.29
N THR A 85 7.10 -20.16 18.78
CA THR A 85 6.61 -20.94 17.62
C THR A 85 7.26 -20.55 16.30
N LEU A 86 7.99 -19.43 16.25
CA LEU A 86 8.69 -18.96 15.05
C LEU A 86 10.12 -19.48 14.98
N LYS A 87 10.64 -20.06 16.08
CA LYS A 87 11.97 -20.66 16.11
C LYS A 87 12.04 -21.83 15.14
N ASP A 88 13.09 -21.83 14.30
CA ASP A 88 13.34 -22.85 13.28
C ASP A 88 12.23 -23.02 12.23
N ALA A 89 11.25 -22.10 12.19
CA ALA A 89 10.25 -22.06 11.13
C ALA A 89 10.89 -21.63 9.80
N PRO A 90 10.48 -22.21 8.65
CA PRO A 90 10.95 -21.78 7.33
C PRO A 90 10.64 -20.31 7.09
N VAL A 91 11.61 -19.54 6.57
CA VAL A 91 11.44 -18.10 6.36
C VAL A 91 10.36 -17.81 5.32
N ILE A 92 10.30 -18.58 4.23
CA ILE A 92 9.15 -18.53 3.32
C ILE A 92 7.91 -19.03 4.07
N GLY A 93 6.88 -18.18 4.12
CA GLY A 93 5.65 -18.43 4.86
C GLY A 93 5.56 -17.69 6.20
N LEU A 94 6.66 -17.10 6.70
CA LEU A 94 6.59 -16.29 7.92
C LEU A 94 5.78 -15.02 7.69
N THR A 95 4.87 -14.74 8.63
CA THR A 95 4.26 -13.43 8.79
C THR A 95 5.25 -12.53 9.50
N ILE A 96 5.85 -11.60 8.75
CA ILE A 96 6.84 -10.65 9.27
C ILE A 96 6.26 -9.28 9.60
N LEU A 97 5.11 -8.91 9.04
CA LEU A 97 4.39 -7.68 9.41
C LEU A 97 3.06 -8.07 10.05
N SER A 98 2.69 -7.42 11.14
CA SER A 98 1.43 -7.71 11.83
C SER A 98 0.92 -6.49 12.60
N GLY A 99 -0.39 -6.35 12.73
CA GLY A 99 -0.99 -5.35 13.61
C GLY A 99 -0.99 -3.94 13.06
N MET A 100 -0.76 -3.75 11.76
CA MET A 100 -0.69 -2.42 11.17
C MET A 100 -2.10 -1.86 10.92
N SER A 101 -2.43 -0.72 11.49
CA SER A 101 -3.72 -0.06 11.30
C SER A 101 -3.54 1.32 10.67
N LYS A 102 -4.54 1.77 9.89
CA LYS A 102 -4.53 3.08 9.24
C LYS A 102 -4.53 4.20 10.27
N GLU A 103 -3.57 5.12 10.15
CA GLU A 103 -3.44 6.32 10.98
C GLU A 103 -3.11 7.51 10.06
N GLY A 104 -4.12 8.28 9.67
CA GLY A 104 -3.95 9.41 8.74
C GLY A 104 -3.43 8.94 7.37
N ASP A 105 -2.26 9.42 6.98
CA ASP A 105 -1.62 9.09 5.70
C ASP A 105 -0.70 7.85 5.75
N GLN A 106 -0.55 7.23 6.92
CA GLN A 106 0.32 6.08 7.16
C GLN A 106 -0.43 4.91 7.81
N TYR A 107 0.27 3.80 8.02
CA TYR A 107 -0.19 2.68 8.83
C TYR A 107 0.81 2.45 9.96
N ALA A 108 0.34 2.34 11.19
CA ALA A 108 1.18 2.25 12.38
C ALA A 108 0.55 1.32 13.44
N GLY A 109 1.05 1.37 14.67
CA GLY A 109 0.57 0.55 15.80
C GLY A 109 1.07 -0.90 15.81
N GLY A 110 1.50 -1.41 14.65
CA GLY A 110 1.97 -2.78 14.49
C GLY A 110 3.49 -2.96 14.63
N GLN A 111 3.94 -4.10 14.16
CA GLN A 111 5.31 -4.57 14.33
C GLN A 111 5.84 -5.30 13.10
N ILE A 112 7.17 -5.34 12.99
CA ILE A 112 7.90 -6.09 11.98
C ILE A 112 8.93 -7.02 12.62
N LEU A 113 8.92 -8.29 12.23
CA LEU A 113 9.94 -9.28 12.56
C LEU A 113 11.05 -9.25 11.49
N ASP A 114 12.29 -9.19 11.94
CA ASP A 114 13.47 -9.41 11.11
C ASP A 114 13.96 -10.86 11.29
N PRO A 115 13.79 -11.76 10.30
CA PRO A 115 14.23 -13.15 10.42
C PRO A 115 15.74 -13.32 10.53
N ASP A 116 16.55 -12.35 10.08
CA ASP A 116 18.01 -12.45 10.07
C ASP A 116 18.60 -12.29 11.48
N ASN A 117 17.90 -11.57 12.36
CA ASN A 117 18.29 -11.39 13.77
C ASN A 117 17.26 -11.90 14.79
N GLY A 118 16.07 -12.32 14.33
CA GLY A 118 14.99 -12.85 15.16
C GLY A 118 14.26 -11.81 16.00
N LYS A 119 14.53 -10.51 15.80
CA LYS A 119 13.99 -9.44 16.62
C LYS A 119 12.74 -8.83 15.98
N THR A 120 11.81 -8.44 16.84
CA THR A 120 10.60 -7.73 16.46
C THR A 120 10.73 -6.25 16.84
N TYR A 121 10.39 -5.38 15.90
CA TYR A 121 10.45 -3.92 16.03
C TYR A 121 9.06 -3.32 15.88
N ARG A 122 8.81 -2.17 16.49
CA ARG A 122 7.62 -1.38 16.13
C ARG A 122 7.76 -0.93 14.68
N SER A 123 6.66 -0.87 13.95
CA SER A 123 6.69 -0.60 12.52
C SER A 123 5.72 0.49 12.10
N GLN A 124 6.08 1.22 11.05
CA GLN A 124 5.22 2.16 10.33
C GLN A 124 5.36 1.91 8.82
N LEU A 125 4.24 2.00 8.10
CA LEU A 125 4.19 1.89 6.63
C LEU A 125 3.65 3.19 6.03
N ARG A 126 4.30 3.68 4.98
CA ARG A 126 3.83 4.86 4.23
C ARG A 126 3.91 4.58 2.75
N LEU A 127 2.79 4.76 2.05
CA LEU A 127 2.79 4.72 0.59
C LEU A 127 3.44 6.00 0.07
N ILE A 128 4.35 5.83 -0.86
CA ILE A 128 5.07 6.93 -1.53
C ILE A 128 5.05 6.70 -3.04
N GLU A 129 5.41 7.72 -3.81
CA GLU A 129 5.44 7.67 -5.28
C GLU A 129 4.12 7.13 -5.87
N ASP A 130 3.00 7.73 -5.46
CA ASP A 130 1.64 7.36 -5.89
C ASP A 130 1.32 5.87 -5.64
N GLY A 131 1.87 5.33 -4.55
CA GLY A 131 1.68 3.95 -4.14
C GLY A 131 2.56 2.94 -4.87
N LYS A 132 3.48 3.35 -5.75
CA LYS A 132 4.44 2.46 -6.42
C LYS A 132 5.51 1.92 -5.47
N LYS A 133 5.73 2.63 -4.36
CA LYS A 133 6.68 2.24 -3.32
C LYS A 133 6.03 2.30 -1.95
N LEU A 134 6.53 1.46 -1.06
CA LEU A 134 6.17 1.43 0.35
C LEU A 134 7.43 1.71 1.16
N GLU A 135 7.42 2.79 1.91
CA GLU A 135 8.39 2.96 2.99
C GLU A 135 7.95 2.11 4.17
N VAL A 136 8.86 1.27 4.66
CA VAL A 136 8.67 0.39 5.82
C VAL A 136 9.71 0.76 6.86
N ARG A 137 9.27 1.31 8.00
CA ARG A 137 10.17 1.78 9.06
C ARG A 137 10.05 0.94 10.30
N GLY A 138 11.14 0.27 10.68
CA GLY A 138 11.26 -0.46 11.95
C GLY A 138 12.04 0.37 12.99
N TYR A 139 11.59 0.42 14.23
CA TYR A 139 12.23 1.23 15.29
C TYR A 139 12.10 0.64 16.70
N ILE A 140 12.95 1.14 17.61
CA ILE A 140 12.96 0.78 19.03
C ILE A 140 12.52 2.00 19.85
N GLY A 141 11.44 1.85 20.62
CA GLY A 141 10.89 2.94 21.43
C GLY A 141 10.22 4.01 20.57
N VAL A 142 11.01 4.97 20.08
CA VAL A 142 10.53 6.12 19.28
C VAL A 142 10.93 5.98 17.79
N PRO A 143 10.11 6.46 16.83
CA PRO A 143 10.39 6.33 15.39
C PRO A 143 11.73 6.89 14.93
N LEU A 144 12.29 7.88 15.65
CA LEU A 144 13.59 8.47 15.32
C LEU A 144 14.75 7.46 15.45
N LEU A 145 14.62 6.46 16.33
CA LEU A 145 15.65 5.45 16.59
C LEU A 145 15.31 4.16 15.84
N GLY A 146 15.49 4.18 14.52
CA GLY A 146 15.12 3.06 13.66
C GLY A 146 15.75 3.12 12.27
N ARG A 147 15.31 2.22 11.40
CA ARG A 147 15.73 2.13 9.99
C ARG A 147 14.50 2.06 9.09
N SER A 148 14.61 2.71 7.93
CA SER A 148 13.61 2.61 6.86
C SER A 148 14.14 1.70 5.75
N GLN A 149 13.27 0.88 5.19
CA GLN A 149 13.47 0.18 3.92
C GLN A 149 12.43 0.65 2.92
N THR A 150 12.79 0.60 1.63
CA THR A 150 11.85 0.86 0.56
C THR A 150 11.52 -0.43 -0.17
N TRP A 151 10.23 -0.73 -0.23
CA TRP A 151 9.72 -1.87 -0.98
C TRP A 151 9.06 -1.38 -2.26
N VAL A 152 9.22 -2.15 -3.33
CA VAL A 152 8.72 -1.81 -4.67
C VAL A 152 7.49 -2.65 -4.96
N ARG A 153 6.38 -2.03 -5.35
CA ARG A 153 5.15 -2.74 -5.71
C ARG A 153 5.38 -3.63 -6.93
N GLN A 154 4.81 -4.83 -6.94
CA GLN A 154 4.97 -5.80 -8.04
C GLN A 154 3.63 -6.18 -8.70
N GLU A 155 2.57 -5.42 -8.43
CA GLU A 155 1.23 -5.53 -9.02
C GLU A 155 0.61 -4.16 -9.30
#